data_AF-A0A662S0S2-F1
#
_entry.id   AF-A0A662S0S2-F1
#
_cell.length_a   1.000
_cell.length_b   1.000
_cell.length_c   1.000
_cell.angle_alpha   90.00
_cell.angle_beta   90.00
_cell.angle_gamma   90.00
#
_symmetry.space_group_name_H-M   'P 1'
#
loop_
_entity.id
_entity.type
_entity.pdbx_description
1 polymer ?
#
loop_
_entity_poly.entity_id
_entity_poly.type
_entity_poly.pdbx_seq_one_letter_code
_entity_poly.pdbx_strand_id
1 'polypeptide(L)'
;MQELIAKGLPYYTLVHDYDIFAYRIDQFEGWTFVMGYGYNNYYTWMNLHLKGEVITKPVVEVKKVIPTWVYGLAVIAVIAIIAGAVLALKRK
;
A
#
# COMPACT_ATOMS: atom_id res chain seq x y z
N MET A 1 34.39 -1.78 -0.43
CA MET A 1 34.24 -2.36 0.93
C MET A 1 34.23 -3.89 0.89
N GLN A 2 33.29 -4.52 0.19
CA GLN A 2 33.22 -6.00 0.08
C GLN A 2 34.50 -6.65 -0.50
N GLU A 3 35.13 -6.00 -1.48
CA GLU A 3 36.36 -6.50 -2.12
C GLU A 3 37.60 -6.47 -1.20
N LEU A 4 37.66 -5.56 -0.22
CA LEU A 4 38.74 -5.48 0.77
C LEU A 4 38.57 -6.53 1.87
N ILE A 5 37.31 -6.80 2.26
CA ILE A 5 36.97 -7.84 3.24
C ILE A 5 37.32 -9.22 2.68
N ALA A 6 37.05 -9.47 1.39
CA ALA A 6 37.38 -10.73 0.71
C ALA A 6 38.89 -10.99 0.56
N LYS A 7 39.72 -9.93 0.50
CA LYS A 7 41.18 -10.05 0.35
C LYS A 7 41.93 -10.18 1.68
N GLY A 8 41.35 -9.71 2.79
CA GLY A 8 42.06 -9.57 4.08
C GLY A 8 41.63 -10.51 5.21
N LEU A 9 40.42 -11.09 5.16
CA LEU A 9 39.88 -11.94 6.22
C LEU A 9 39.19 -13.17 5.61
N PRO A 10 39.35 -14.38 6.17
CA PRO A 10 38.60 -15.56 5.75
C PRO A 10 37.18 -15.52 6.32
N TYR A 11 36.42 -14.45 6.03
CA TYR A 11 35.00 -14.36 6.41
C TYR A 11 34.17 -15.02 5.31
N TYR A 12 34.25 -16.35 5.23
CA TYR A 12 33.33 -17.13 4.41
C TYR A 12 32.04 -17.32 5.21
N THR A 13 30.94 -16.69 4.80
CA THR A 13 29.62 -16.98 5.35
C THR A 13 29.21 -18.38 4.87
N LEU A 14 29.70 -19.43 5.53
CA LEU A 14 29.48 -20.82 5.15
C LEU A 14 28.03 -21.28 5.40
N VAL A 15 27.39 -20.66 6.39
CA VAL A 15 26.00 -20.91 6.76
C VAL A 15 25.36 -19.58 7.09
N HIS A 16 24.20 -19.30 6.49
CA HIS A 16 23.33 -18.23 6.95
C HIS A 16 22.54 -18.84 8.11
N ASP A 17 22.93 -18.53 9.34
CA ASP A 17 22.27 -19.10 10.52
C ASP A 17 20.83 -18.60 10.54
N TYR A 18 19.88 -19.53 10.41
CA TYR A 18 18.47 -19.23 10.52
C TYR A 18 18.14 -19.28 12.01
N ASP A 19 18.13 -18.10 12.61
CA ASP A 19 17.94 -17.90 14.04
C ASP A 19 16.67 -18.65 14.52
N ILE A 20 16.82 -19.52 15.53
CA ILE A 20 15.76 -20.42 16.00
C ILE A 20 14.85 -19.66 16.96
N PHE A 21 13.64 -19.35 16.50
CA PHE A 21 12.65 -18.62 17.32
C PHE A 21 11.53 -19.54 17.81
N ALA A 22 11.32 -19.56 19.12
CA ALA A 22 10.11 -20.11 19.70
C ALA A 22 8.97 -19.09 19.56
N TYR A 23 7.84 -19.51 19.01
CA TYR A 23 6.67 -18.64 18.87
C TYR A 23 5.36 -19.37 19.17
N ARG A 24 4.37 -18.59 19.61
CA ARG A 24 3.08 -19.11 20.08
C ARG A 24 2.06 -19.14 18.97
N ILE A 25 1.73 -20.35 18.53
CA ILE A 25 0.67 -20.62 17.54
C ILE A 25 -0.70 -20.90 18.19
N ASP A 26 -0.74 -21.02 19.50
CA ASP A 26 -1.97 -21.31 20.26
C ASP A 26 -2.82 -20.05 20.44
N GLN A 27 -2.18 -18.91 20.76
CA GLN A 27 -2.85 -17.61 20.99
C GLN A 27 -2.79 -16.63 19.83
N PHE A 28 -1.77 -16.73 18.97
CA PHE A 28 -1.53 -15.73 17.91
C PHE A 28 -1.65 -16.35 16.52
N GLU A 29 -2.18 -15.56 15.58
CA GLU A 29 -2.26 -15.84 14.15
C GLU A 29 -1.57 -14.73 13.34
N GLY A 30 -1.27 -15.00 12.06
CA GLY A 30 -0.59 -14.05 11.18
C GLY A 30 0.93 -14.24 11.00
N TRP A 31 1.49 -15.32 11.54
CA TRP A 31 2.88 -15.73 11.30
C TRP A 31 3.17 -15.88 9.81
N THR A 32 4.15 -15.12 9.30
CA THR A 32 4.51 -15.12 7.87
C THR A 32 5.92 -15.66 7.72
N PHE A 33 6.11 -16.74 6.95
CA PHE A 33 7.45 -17.28 6.71
C PHE A 33 8.16 -16.50 5.59
N VAL A 34 9.38 -16.04 5.84
CA VAL A 34 10.23 -15.40 4.83
C VAL A 34 11.55 -16.14 4.71
N MET A 35 11.89 -16.57 3.49
CA MET A 35 13.18 -17.20 3.22
C MET A 35 14.33 -16.23 3.55
N GLY A 36 15.38 -16.72 4.20
CA GLY A 36 16.45 -15.92 4.82
C GLY A 36 16.21 -15.44 6.26
N TYR A 37 14.95 -15.28 6.70
CA TYR A 37 14.61 -14.63 7.99
C TYR A 37 13.71 -15.46 8.90
N GLY A 38 13.13 -16.55 8.40
CA GLY A 38 12.19 -17.38 9.16
C GLY A 38 10.90 -16.62 9.49
N TYR A 39 10.33 -16.90 10.67
CA TYR A 39 9.11 -16.25 11.15
C TYR A 39 9.36 -14.93 11.89
N ASN A 40 10.59 -14.66 12.34
CA ASN A 40 10.94 -13.36 12.93
C ASN A 40 11.33 -12.37 11.82
N ASN A 41 10.32 -11.82 11.16
CA ASN A 41 10.52 -10.85 10.09
C ASN A 41 9.46 -9.76 10.17
N TYR A 42 9.74 -8.65 9.48
CA TYR A 42 8.87 -7.47 9.45
C TYR A 42 7.41 -7.80 9.12
N TYR A 43 7.14 -8.70 8.17
CA TYR A 43 5.78 -9.03 7.75
C TYR A 43 5.00 -9.79 8.82
N THR A 44 5.64 -10.70 9.55
CA THR A 44 5.03 -11.33 10.72
C THR A 44 4.58 -10.27 11.71
N TRP A 45 5.43 -9.31 12.07
CA TRP A 45 5.10 -8.29 13.07
C TRP A 45 3.94 -7.38 12.66
N MET A 46 3.76 -7.17 11.35
CA MET A 46 2.63 -6.38 10.81
C MET A 46 1.31 -7.15 10.76
N ASN A 47 1.37 -8.48 10.73
CA ASN A 47 0.20 -9.35 10.58
C ASN A 47 -0.19 -10.07 11.88
N LEU A 48 0.68 -10.06 12.89
CA LEU A 48 0.47 -10.80 14.13
C LEU A 48 -0.67 -10.18 14.95
N HIS A 49 -1.62 -11.02 15.36
CA HIS A 49 -2.76 -10.62 16.18
C HIS A 49 -3.26 -11.79 17.04
N LEU A 50 -4.06 -11.49 18.07
CA LEU A 50 -4.68 -12.51 18.91
C LEU A 50 -5.79 -13.23 18.14
N LYS A 51 -5.92 -14.54 18.37
CA LYS A 51 -7.03 -15.31 17.81
C LYS A 51 -8.38 -14.77 18.30
N GLY A 52 -9.30 -14.60 17.36
CA GLY A 52 -10.63 -14.04 17.64
C GLY A 52 -10.67 -12.51 17.72
N GLU A 53 -9.52 -11.85 17.57
CA GLU A 53 -9.49 -10.41 17.38
C GLU A 53 -9.93 -10.10 15.95
N VAL A 54 -11.08 -9.42 15.81
CA VAL A 54 -11.52 -8.93 14.51
C VAL A 54 -10.62 -7.76 14.13
N ILE A 55 -9.64 -8.01 13.26
CA ILE A 55 -8.85 -6.92 12.67
C ILE A 55 -9.81 -6.11 11.78
N THR A 56 -10.42 -5.08 12.36
CA THR A 56 -11.04 -4.02 11.57
C THR A 56 -9.90 -3.25 10.91
N LYS A 57 -9.54 -3.64 9.70
CA LYS A 57 -8.70 -2.78 8.85
C LYS A 57 -9.41 -1.42 8.80
N PRO A 58 -8.71 -0.30 9.04
CA PRO A 58 -9.34 0.99 8.89
C PRO A 58 -9.88 1.05 7.46
N VAL A 59 -11.21 1.15 7.34
CA VAL A 59 -11.85 1.43 6.06
C VAL A 59 -11.37 2.83 5.73
N VAL A 60 -10.36 2.92 4.89
CA VAL A 60 -9.98 4.18 4.27
C VAL A 60 -11.16 4.53 3.39
N GLU A 61 -12.06 5.36 3.91
CA GLU A 61 -13.04 6.03 3.07
C GLU A 61 -12.25 6.83 2.04
N VAL A 62 -12.08 6.26 0.86
CA VAL A 62 -11.56 6.98 -0.29
C VAL A 62 -12.63 8.01 -0.60
N LYS A 63 -12.54 9.18 0.03
CA LYS A 63 -13.30 10.36 -0.38
C LYS A 63 -12.98 10.53 -1.85
N LYS A 64 -13.98 10.26 -2.69
CA LYS A 64 -13.87 10.39 -4.14
C LYS A 64 -13.73 11.89 -4.41
N VAL A 65 -12.49 12.37 -4.46
CA VAL A 65 -12.19 13.76 -4.78
C VAL A 65 -12.57 13.94 -6.24
N ILE A 66 -13.74 14.55 -6.49
CA ILE A 66 -14.15 14.91 -7.84
C ILE A 66 -13.16 15.98 -8.30
N PRO A 67 -12.40 15.76 -9.39
CA PRO A 67 -11.43 16.73 -9.86
C PRO A 67 -12.10 18.06 -10.22
N THR A 68 -11.51 19.17 -9.82
CA THR A 68 -12.08 20.52 -10.00
C THR A 68 -12.41 20.86 -11.46
N TRP A 69 -11.70 20.26 -12.42
CA TRP A 69 -11.94 20.45 -13.86
C TRP A 69 -13.33 19.99 -14.32
N VAL A 70 -13.96 19.05 -13.61
CA VAL A 70 -15.32 18.56 -13.92
C VAL A 70 -16.35 19.69 -13.78
N TYR A 71 -16.18 20.54 -12.76
CA TYR A 71 -17.03 21.72 -12.58
C TYR A 71 -16.80 22.77 -13.67
N GLY A 72 -15.55 22.92 -14.13
CA GLY A 72 -15.22 23.80 -15.25
C GLY A 72 -15.94 23.41 -16.55
N LEU A 73 -15.98 22.11 -16.87
CA LEU A 73 -16.70 21.61 -18.05
C LEU A 73 -18.21 21.80 -17.94
N ALA A 74 -18.78 21.60 -16.75
CA ALA A 74 -20.21 21.81 -16.52
C ALA A 74 -20.61 23.27 -16.77
N VAL A 75 -19.78 24.24 -16.32
CA VAL A 75 -20.02 25.67 -16.57
C VAL A 75 -19.94 26.00 -18.06
N ILE A 76 -18.95 25.47 -18.78
CA ILE A 76 -18.80 25.70 -20.23
C ILE A 76 -20.01 25.16 -21.00
N ALA A 77 -20.50 23.96 -20.64
CA ALA A 77 -21.66 23.37 -21.27
C ALA A 77 -22.92 24.23 -21.08
N VAL A 78 -23.14 24.77 -19.88
CA VAL A 78 -24.27 25.68 -19.60
C VAL A 78 -24.17 26.96 -20.43
N ILE A 79 -22.98 27.55 -20.52
CA ILE A 79 -22.77 28.77 -21.32
C ILE A 79 -23.03 28.50 -22.80
N ALA A 80 -22.57 27.36 -23.34
CA ALA A 80 -22.79 26.98 -24.73
C ALA A 80 -24.28 26.79 -25.05
N ILE A 81 -25.05 26.19 -24.14
CA ILE A 81 -26.51 26.02 -24.28
C ILE A 81 -27.21 27.39 -24.32
N ILE A 82 -26.85 28.30 -23.39
CA ILE A 82 -27.42 29.65 -23.34
C ILE A 82 -27.06 30.44 -24.61
N ALA A 83 -25.80 30.40 -25.04
CA ALA A 83 -25.34 31.07 -26.24
C ALA A 83 -26.05 30.54 -27.50
N GLY A 84 -26.22 29.21 -27.60
CA GLY A 84 -26.96 28.56 -28.67
C GLY A 84 -28.44 28.98 -28.70
N ALA A 85 -29.10 29.04 -27.53
CA ALA A 85 -30.48 29.49 -27.42
C ALA A 85 -30.64 30.97 -27.82
N VAL A 86 -29.72 31.85 -27.40
CA VAL A 86 -29.73 33.28 -27.76
C VAL A 86 -29.50 33.48 -29.26
N LEU A 87 -28.57 32.73 -29.86
CA LEU A 87 -28.32 32.76 -31.30
C LEU A 87 -29.52 32.23 -32.11
N ALA A 88 -30.19 31.19 -31.62
CA ALA A 88 -31.40 30.65 -32.24
C ALA A 88 -32.57 31.65 -32.17
N LEU A 89 -32.71 32.37 -31.07
CA LEU A 89 -33.74 33.42 -30.91
C LEU A 89 -33.47 34.66 -31.76
N LYS A 90 -32.20 35.05 -31.98
CA LYS A 90 -31.83 36.18 -32.85
C LYS A 90 -31.90 35.88 -34.35
N ARG A 91 -31.98 34.61 -34.75
CA ARG A 91 -32.08 34.18 -36.17
C ARG A 91 -33.53 34.04 -36.66
N LYS A 92 -34.51 34.21 -35.78
CA LYS A 92 -35.94 34.39 -36.13
C LYS A 92 -36.27 35.86 -36.26
#